data_AF-A0A355FL07-F1
#
_entry.id   AF-A0A355FL07-F1
#
_cell.length_a   1.000
_cell.length_b   1.000
_cell.length_c   1.000
_cell.angle_alpha   90.00
_cell.angle_beta   90.00
_cell.angle_gamma   90.00
#
_symmetry.space_group_name_H-M   'P 1'
#
loop_
_entity.id
_entity.type
_entity.pdbx_description
1 polymer ?
#
loop_
_entity_poly.entity_id
_entity_poly.type
_entity_poly.pdbx_seq_one_letter_code
_entity_poly.pdbx_strand_id
1 'polypeptide(L)'
;MLKKEIYGMNAPVLLTICGIVIIACLLGVLPTTFIGAMAICMVLGFVLGWIGDRIPIWKDYFGGGAILAYFGAAALVKFNFIPEKTVDSVVNFIGGYDFLTVFIAVLLAGSIMTVNRKLLIRAISGYIPAILAGIV
;
A
#
# COMPACT_ATOMS: atom_id res chain seq x y z
N MET A 1 22.29 -18.86 -12.43
CA MET A 1 22.01 -17.68 -13.30
C MET A 1 20.52 -17.31 -13.27
N LEU A 2 19.90 -17.20 -12.08
CA LEU A 2 18.48 -16.82 -11.90
C LEU A 2 18.37 -15.75 -10.81
N LYS A 3 18.88 -14.54 -11.10
CA LYS A 3 18.67 -13.37 -10.24
C LYS A 3 17.47 -12.59 -10.78
N LYS A 4 16.26 -13.17 -10.64
CA LYS A 4 15.02 -12.37 -10.70
C LYS A 4 14.78 -11.88 -9.28
N GLU A 5 15.46 -10.81 -8.92
CA GLU A 5 15.14 -10.06 -7.70
C GLU A 5 13.84 -9.31 -7.97
N ILE A 6 12.80 -9.61 -7.19
CA ILE A 6 11.55 -8.87 -7.24
C ILE A 6 11.54 -8.07 -5.93
N TYR A 7 11.54 -6.74 -6.03
CA TYR A 7 11.46 -5.83 -4.87
C TYR A 7 12.58 -6.01 -3.82
N GLY A 8 13.80 -6.39 -4.25
CA GLY A 8 14.97 -6.52 -3.36
C GLY A 8 15.08 -7.84 -2.59
N MET A 9 14.15 -8.79 -2.82
CA MET A 9 14.21 -10.15 -2.27
C MET A 9 14.36 -11.21 -3.38
N ASN A 10 14.92 -12.37 -3.03
CA ASN A 10 15.04 -13.50 -3.95
C ASN A 10 13.63 -14.01 -4.32
N ALA A 11 13.27 -14.00 -5.61
CA ALA A 11 11.94 -14.40 -6.11
C ALA A 11 11.33 -15.67 -5.47
N PRO A 12 12.06 -16.77 -5.27
CA PRO A 12 11.49 -17.98 -4.67
C PRO A 12 11.15 -17.84 -3.18
N VAL A 13 11.88 -17.01 -2.42
CA VAL A 13 11.58 -16.77 -1.00
C VAL A 13 10.27 -16.00 -0.88
N LEU A 14 10.10 -15.00 -1.74
CA LEU A 14 8.94 -14.15 -1.71
C LEU A 14 7.67 -14.88 -2.17
N LEU A 15 7.78 -15.73 -3.20
CA LEU A 15 6.70 -16.61 -3.65
C LEU A 15 6.28 -17.60 -2.55
N THR A 16 7.25 -18.13 -1.80
CA THR A 16 6.98 -19.01 -0.65
C THR A 16 6.22 -18.28 0.46
N ILE A 17 6.64 -17.07 0.83
CA ILE A 17 5.95 -16.26 1.85
C ILE A 17 4.54 -15.89 1.39
N CYS A 18 4.38 -15.47 0.13
CA CYS A 18 3.06 -15.17 -0.42
C CYS A 18 2.15 -16.40 -0.39
N GLY A 19 2.67 -17.57 -0.77
CA GLY A 19 1.93 -18.83 -0.73
C GLY A 19 1.46 -19.19 0.68
N ILE A 20 2.34 -19.11 1.68
CA ILE A 20 2.01 -19.43 3.08
C ILE A 20 0.93 -18.46 3.61
N VAL A 21 1.06 -17.17 3.34
CA VAL A 21 0.11 -16.15 3.83
C VAL A 21 -1.25 -16.25 3.12
N ILE A 22 -1.27 -16.55 1.82
CA ILE A 22 -2.51 -16.78 1.07
C ILE A 22 -3.21 -18.05 1.58
N ILE A 23 -2.47 -19.13 1.81
CA ILE A 23 -3.02 -20.38 2.38
C ILE A 23 -3.57 -20.13 3.80
N ALA A 24 -2.82 -19.42 4.64
CA ALA A 24 -3.27 -19.05 5.98
C ALA A 24 -4.51 -18.14 5.96
N CYS A 25 -4.64 -17.28 4.94
CA CYS A 25 -5.81 -16.45 4.69
C CYS A 25 -7.02 -17.31 4.31
N LEU A 26 -6.88 -18.22 3.35
CA LEU A 26 -7.95 -19.13 2.96
C LEU A 26 -8.40 -20.06 4.10
N LEU A 27 -7.47 -20.46 4.98
CA LEU A 27 -7.77 -21.28 6.16
C LEU A 27 -8.39 -20.47 7.30
N GLY A 28 -8.44 -19.14 7.23
CA GLY A 28 -8.99 -18.27 8.27
C GLY A 28 -8.22 -18.30 9.60
N VAL A 29 -6.96 -18.75 9.58
CA VAL A 29 -6.09 -18.90 10.77
C VAL A 29 -5.27 -17.64 11.03
N LEU A 30 -5.42 -16.59 10.21
CA LEU A 30 -4.67 -15.35 10.42
C LEU A 30 -5.06 -14.73 11.77
N PRO A 31 -4.07 -14.44 12.63
CA PRO A 31 -4.34 -13.75 13.88
C PRO A 31 -4.86 -12.34 13.59
N THR A 32 -5.89 -11.94 14.32
CA THR A 32 -6.48 -10.59 14.25
C THR A 32 -5.63 -9.57 15.00
N THR A 33 -4.33 -9.60 14.75
CA THR A 33 -3.33 -8.74 15.38
C THR A 33 -2.74 -7.81 14.33
N PHE A 34 -2.14 -6.71 14.77
CA PHE A 34 -1.41 -5.76 13.93
C PHE A 34 -0.44 -6.45 12.94
N ILE A 35 0.27 -7.47 13.41
CA ILE A 35 1.23 -8.24 12.60
C ILE A 35 0.53 -9.05 11.51
N GLY A 36 -0.61 -9.67 11.82
CA GLY A 36 -1.41 -10.40 10.84
C GLY A 36 -1.99 -9.50 9.75
N ALA A 37 -2.49 -8.32 10.14
CA ALA A 37 -3.00 -7.31 9.21
C ALA A 37 -1.88 -6.74 8.32
N MET A 38 -0.69 -6.47 8.86
CA MET A 38 0.43 -6.03 8.02
C MET A 38 0.90 -7.13 7.06
N ALA A 39 0.96 -8.38 7.50
CA ALA A 39 1.39 -9.50 6.66
C ALA A 39 0.47 -9.67 5.44
N ILE A 40 -0.85 -9.62 5.63
CA ILE A 40 -1.81 -9.75 4.53
C ILE A 40 -1.73 -8.56 3.58
N CYS A 41 -1.66 -7.33 4.09
CA CYS A 41 -1.54 -6.12 3.28
C CYS A 41 -0.26 -6.12 2.44
N MET A 42 0.86 -6.55 3.03
CA MET A 42 2.14 -6.63 2.33
C MET A 42 2.12 -7.69 1.22
N VAL A 43 1.58 -8.88 1.49
CA VAL A 43 1.51 -9.97 0.50
C VAL A 43 0.54 -9.65 -0.63
N LEU A 44 -0.67 -9.18 -0.32
CA LEU A 44 -1.64 -8.81 -1.35
C LEU A 44 -1.15 -7.61 -2.18
N GLY A 45 -0.60 -6.59 -1.51
CA GLY A 45 0.01 -5.44 -2.16
C GLY A 45 1.16 -5.82 -3.08
N PHE A 46 1.98 -6.80 -2.67
CA PHE A 46 3.05 -7.31 -3.50
C PHE A 46 2.55 -8.08 -4.72
N VAL A 47 1.68 -9.07 -4.51
CA VAL A 47 1.20 -9.95 -5.58
C VAL A 47 0.46 -9.14 -6.64
N LEU A 48 -0.48 -8.30 -6.20
CA LEU A 48 -1.25 -7.43 -7.10
C LEU A 48 -0.37 -6.32 -7.68
N GLY A 49 0.54 -5.75 -6.91
CA GLY A 49 1.48 -4.73 -7.38
C GLY A 49 2.41 -5.25 -8.48
N TRP A 50 2.96 -6.45 -8.31
CA TRP A 50 3.81 -7.10 -9.31
C TRP A 50 3.05 -7.41 -10.61
N ILE A 51 1.79 -7.85 -10.48
CA ILE A 51 0.92 -8.07 -11.64
C ILE A 51 0.62 -6.74 -12.34
N GLY A 52 0.26 -5.70 -11.59
CA GLY A 52 -0.10 -4.39 -12.13
C GLY A 52 1.05 -3.68 -12.83
N ASP A 53 2.27 -3.80 -12.31
CA ASP A 53 3.47 -3.23 -12.92
C ASP A 53 3.91 -3.94 -14.21
N ARG A 54 3.42 -5.16 -14.44
CA ARG A 54 3.73 -5.95 -15.63
C ARG A 54 2.72 -5.78 -16.76
N ILE A 55 1.55 -5.18 -16.50
CA ILE A 55 0.54 -4.91 -17.52
C ILE A 55 0.84 -3.53 -18.13
N PRO A 56 1.36 -3.43 -19.38
CA PRO A 56 1.85 -2.17 -19.95
C PRO A 56 0.76 -1.10 -20.06
N ILE A 57 -0.45 -1.48 -20.48
CA ILE A 57 -1.59 -0.56 -20.60
C ILE A 57 -2.03 -0.01 -19.23
N TRP A 58 -1.95 -0.82 -18.17
CA TRP A 58 -2.36 -0.40 -16.84
C TRP A 58 -1.31 0.49 -16.18
N LYS A 59 -0.04 0.13 -16.37
CA LYS A 59 1.10 0.86 -15.82
C LYS A 59 1.14 2.31 -16.30
N ASP A 60 0.98 2.53 -17.59
CA ASP A 60 1.21 3.85 -18.18
C ASP A 60 0.02 4.81 -18.01
N TYR A 61 -1.20 4.29 -17.84
CA TYR A 61 -2.43 5.12 -17.80
C TYR A 61 -3.11 5.17 -16.43
N PHE A 62 -3.05 4.09 -15.65
CA PHE A 62 -3.81 3.96 -14.39
C PHE A 62 -2.92 3.99 -13.15
N GLY A 63 -1.64 4.37 -13.29
CA GLY A 63 -0.68 4.50 -12.19
C GLY A 63 -0.19 3.18 -11.60
N GLY A 64 -0.16 2.11 -12.42
CA GLY A 64 0.61 0.90 -12.17
C GLY A 64 0.15 0.03 -10.99
N GLY A 65 1.12 -0.64 -10.38
CA GLY A 65 0.90 -1.68 -9.38
C GLY A 65 0.17 -1.19 -8.13
N ALA A 66 0.39 0.05 -7.69
CA ALA A 66 -0.25 0.59 -6.49
C ALA A 66 -1.77 0.69 -6.63
N ILE A 67 -2.25 1.16 -7.80
CA ILE A 67 -3.69 1.32 -8.06
C ILE A 67 -4.33 -0.04 -8.33
N LEU A 68 -3.63 -0.95 -9.00
CA LEU A 68 -4.13 -2.32 -9.18
C LEU A 68 -4.21 -3.09 -7.85
N ALA A 69 -3.29 -2.86 -6.92
CA ALA A 69 -3.37 -3.42 -5.57
C ALA A 69 -4.59 -2.89 -4.80
N TYR A 70 -4.90 -1.60 -4.91
CA TYR A 70 -6.08 -1.01 -4.27
C TYR A 70 -7.39 -1.58 -4.84
N PHE A 71 -7.59 -1.48 -6.16
CA PHE A 71 -8.80 -2.01 -6.80
C PHE A 71 -8.89 -3.54 -6.73
N GLY A 72 -7.76 -4.23 -6.83
CA GLY A 72 -7.67 -5.68 -6.72
C GLY A 72 -8.05 -6.17 -5.32
N ALA A 73 -7.56 -5.51 -4.27
CA ALA A 73 -7.98 -5.83 -2.89
C ALA A 73 -9.48 -5.56 -2.68
N ALA A 74 -10.00 -4.43 -3.17
CA ALA A 74 -11.43 -4.12 -3.09
C ALA A 74 -12.30 -5.16 -3.83
N ALA A 75 -11.86 -5.61 -5.01
CA ALA A 75 -12.53 -6.66 -5.77
C ALA A 75 -12.50 -8.00 -5.01
N LEU A 76 -11.36 -8.40 -4.45
CA LEU A 76 -11.23 -9.64 -3.68
C LEU A 76 -12.13 -9.67 -2.44
N VAL A 77 -12.30 -8.52 -1.77
CA VAL A 77 -13.27 -8.37 -0.67
C VAL A 77 -14.70 -8.49 -1.18
N LYS A 78 -15.04 -7.82 -2.29
CA LYS A 78 -16.40 -7.89 -2.88
C LYS A 78 -16.78 -9.30 -3.34
N PHE A 79 -15.83 -10.08 -3.85
CA PHE A 79 -16.03 -11.47 -4.26
C PHE A 79 -16.01 -12.48 -3.09
N ASN A 80 -15.90 -12.02 -1.83
CA ASN A 80 -15.79 -12.87 -0.63
C ASN A 80 -14.64 -13.89 -0.69
N PHE A 81 -13.56 -13.57 -1.41
CA PHE A 81 -12.39 -14.45 -1.51
C PHE A 81 -11.50 -14.38 -0.26
N ILE A 82 -11.69 -13.34 0.55
CA ILE A 82 -10.97 -13.09 1.80
C ILE A 82 -11.98 -13.29 2.95
N PRO A 83 -11.64 -14.08 4.00
CA PRO A 83 -12.54 -14.25 5.14
C PRO A 83 -12.82 -12.93 5.86
N GLU A 84 -14.05 -12.78 6.37
CA GLU A 84 -14.48 -11.57 7.10
C GLU A 84 -13.55 -11.24 8.27
N LYS A 85 -13.09 -12.25 9.01
CA LYS A 85 -12.11 -12.08 10.12
C LYS A 85 -10.83 -11.36 9.69
N THR A 86 -10.36 -11.64 8.47
CA THR A 86 -9.16 -11.00 7.92
C THR A 86 -9.46 -9.57 7.47
N VAL A 87 -10.64 -9.32 6.90
CA VAL A 87 -11.09 -7.97 6.54
C VAL A 87 -11.23 -7.08 7.78
N ASP A 88 -11.88 -7.58 8.84
CA ASP A 88 -12.02 -6.86 10.11
C ASP A 88 -10.67 -6.53 10.74
N SER A 89 -9.70 -7.43 10.61
CA SER A 89 -8.33 -7.19 11.09
C SER A 89 -7.66 -6.04 10.35
N VAL A 90 -7.87 -5.93 9.03
CA VAL A 90 -7.34 -4.84 8.20
C VAL A 90 -8.08 -3.53 8.48
N VAL A 91 -9.39 -3.56 8.68
CA VAL A 91 -10.18 -2.38 9.03
C VAL A 91 -9.77 -1.85 10.40
N ASN A 92 -9.61 -2.73 11.40
CA ASN A 92 -9.10 -2.36 12.71
C ASN A 92 -7.66 -1.85 12.65
N PHE A 93 -6.83 -2.36 11.74
CA PHE A 93 -5.50 -1.82 11.48
C PHE A 93 -5.53 -0.38 10.97
N ILE A 94 -6.31 -0.10 9.92
CA ILE A 94 -6.38 1.22 9.30
C ILE A 94 -7.07 2.24 10.22
N GLY A 95 -8.23 1.88 10.78
CA GLY A 95 -9.09 2.80 11.53
C GLY A 95 -9.04 2.63 13.05
N GLY A 96 -8.97 1.39 13.55
CA GLY A 96 -9.00 1.12 14.99
C GLY A 96 -7.71 1.52 15.72
N TYR A 97 -6.55 1.23 15.12
CA TYR A 97 -5.24 1.61 15.65
C TYR A 97 -4.73 2.95 15.12
N ASP A 98 -5.53 3.65 14.30
CA ASP A 98 -5.19 4.94 13.70
C ASP A 98 -3.85 4.95 12.93
N PHE A 99 -3.48 3.78 12.37
CA PHE A 99 -2.23 3.62 11.63
C PHE A 99 -2.18 4.55 10.42
N LEU A 100 -3.33 4.86 9.81
CA LEU A 100 -3.42 5.81 8.70
C LEU A 100 -2.94 7.20 9.11
N THR A 101 -3.35 7.69 10.28
CA THR A 101 -2.94 9.01 10.78
C THR A 101 -1.46 9.03 11.13
N VAL A 102 -0.95 7.97 11.77
CA VAL A 102 0.50 7.84 12.04
C VAL A 102 1.30 7.83 10.73
N PHE A 103 0.83 7.08 9.73
CA PHE A 103 1.48 7.00 8.42
C PHE A 103 1.51 8.37 7.72
N ILE A 104 0.39 9.09 7.70
CA ILE A 104 0.31 10.45 7.15
C ILE A 104 1.22 11.40 7.93
N ALA A 105 1.23 11.34 9.27
CA ALA A 105 2.06 12.20 10.11
C ALA A 105 3.55 11.99 9.85
N VAL A 106 4.01 10.74 9.72
CA VAL A 106 5.41 10.42 9.42
C VAL A 106 5.80 10.88 8.01
N LEU A 107 4.93 10.70 7.01
CA LEU A 107 5.18 11.17 5.65
C LEU A 107 5.25 12.70 5.58
N LEU A 108 4.32 13.41 6.21
CA LEU A 108 4.31 14.87 6.26
C LEU A 108 5.55 15.39 6.98
N ALA A 109 5.85 14.88 8.17
CA ALA A 109 7.02 15.28 8.95
C ALA A 109 8.32 15.00 8.18
N GLY A 110 8.46 13.82 7.58
CA GLY A 110 9.64 13.45 6.78
C GLY A 110 9.82 14.32 5.54
N SER A 111 8.73 14.60 4.81
CA SER A 111 8.76 15.47 3.63
C SER A 111 9.13 16.91 3.99
N ILE A 112 8.68 17.44 5.14
CA ILE A 112 8.99 18.81 5.56
C ILE A 112 10.44 18.92 6.05
N MET A 113 10.91 17.96 6.84
CA MET A 113 12.28 17.98 7.38
C MET A 113 13.36 17.87 6.30
N THR A 114 13.05 17.25 5.16
CA THR A 114 13.98 17.10 4.03
C THR A 114 14.22 18.43 3.28
N VAL A 115 13.32 19.41 3.42
CA VAL A 115 13.36 20.67 2.67
C VAL A 115 14.08 21.78 3.45
N ASN A 116 14.96 22.54 2.79
CA ASN A 116 15.62 23.70 3.42
C ASN A 116 14.58 24.75 3.83
N ARG A 117 14.67 25.23 5.07
CA ARG A 117 13.79 26.26 5.65
C ARG A 117 13.53 27.46 4.74
N LYS A 118 14.54 27.97 4.03
CA LYS A 118 14.39 29.14 3.13
C LYS A 118 13.50 28.81 1.91
N LEU A 119 13.65 27.62 1.35
CA LEU A 119 12.83 27.16 0.24
C LEU A 119 11.40 26.87 0.69
N LEU A 120 11.23 26.28 1.89
CA LEU A 120 9.93 26.00 2.48
C LEU A 120 9.08 27.27 2.63
N ILE A 121 9.66 28.34 3.19
CA ILE A 121 8.95 29.62 3.38
C ILE A 121 8.55 30.25 2.03
N ARG A 122 9.44 30.18 1.04
CA ARG A 122 9.17 30.70 -0.32
C ARG A 122 8.12 29.88 -1.07
N ALA A 123 8.09 28.57 -0.85
CA ALA A 123 7.07 27.69 -1.41
C ALA A 123 5.70 28.01 -0.82
N ILE A 124 5.57 28.13 0.51
CA ILE A 124 4.30 28.47 1.17
C ILE A 124 3.74 29.80 0.64
N SER A 125 4.59 30.83 0.49
CA SER A 125 4.15 32.13 -0.03
C SER A 125 3.69 32.08 -1.50
N GLY A 126 4.19 31.13 -2.30
CA GLY A 126 3.77 30.93 -3.69
C GLY A 126 2.60 29.96 -3.86
N TYR A 127 2.48 28.98 -2.97
CA TYR A 127 1.48 27.91 -3.06
C TYR A 127 0.10 28.41 -2.62
N ILE A 128 0.01 29.24 -1.58
CA ILE A 128 -1.28 29.79 -1.10
C ILE A 128 -1.98 30.62 -2.19
N PRO A 129 -1.32 31.59 -2.86
CA PRO A 129 -1.95 32.33 -3.96
C PRO A 129 -2.32 31.44 -5.16
N ALA A 130 -1.51 30.45 -5.48
CA ALA A 130 -1.79 29.53 -6.58
C ALA A 130 -3.04 28.67 -6.31
N ILE A 131 -3.23 28.19 -5.07
CA ILE A 131 -4.45 27.49 -4.67
C ILE A 131 -5.66 28.42 -4.78
N LEU A 132 -5.56 29.64 -4.25
CA LEU A 132 -6.68 30.61 -4.31
C LEU A 132 -7.05 30.97 -5.76
N ALA A 133 -6.06 31.09 -6.65
CA ALA A 133 -6.27 31.34 -8.07
C ALA A 133 -6.84 30.13 -8.83
N GLY A 134 -6.66 28.91 -8.33
CA GLY A 134 -7.28 27.71 -8.91
C GLY A 134 -8.70 27.44 -8.43
N ILE A 135 -9.14 28.10 -7.36
CA ILE A 135 -10.49 27.98 -6.80
C ILE A 135 -11.46 28.99 -7.41
N VAL A 136 -10.96 30.14 -7.87
CA VAL A 136 -11.72 31.20 -8.57
C VAL A 136 -11.69 30.97 -10.07
#